data_AF-A0A2E8XRR6-F1
#
_entry.id   AF-A0A2E8XRR6-F1
#
_cell.length_a   1.000
_cell.length_b   1.000
_cell.length_c   1.000
_cell.angle_alpha   90.00
_cell.angle_beta   90.00
_cell.angle_gamma   90.00
#
_symmetry.space_group_name_H-M   'P 1'
#
loop_
_entity.id
_entity.type
_entity.pdbx_description
1 polymer ?
#
loop_
_entity_poly.entity_id
_entity_poly.type
_entity_poly.pdbx_seq_one_letter_code
_entity_poly.pdbx_strand_id
1 'polypeptide(L)' 'MADEKFMRAAAALAEKNVANGTGGPFGAVIVRDGEIIGEGTNQVTSSNDPTAHAEVVAIREACSRLGTFNLEGCEVYTS' A
#
# COMPACT_ATOMS: atom_id res chain seq x y z
N MET A 1 13.59 -4.89 12.94
CA MET A 1 14.52 -4.90 11.78
C MET A 1 13.75 -5.12 10.48
N ALA A 2 13.03 -6.25 10.31
CA ALA A 2 12.18 -6.48 9.13
C ALA A 2 10.97 -5.52 9.10
N ASP A 3 10.25 -5.38 10.21
CA ASP A 3 9.09 -4.49 10.33
C ASP A 3 9.45 -3.03 10.03
N GLU A 4 10.61 -2.58 10.52
CA GLU A 4 11.12 -1.23 10.25
C GLU A 4 11.41 -1.01 8.76
N LYS A 5 11.94 -2.01 8.05
CA LYS A 5 12.16 -1.96 6.60
C LYS A 5 10.84 -1.74 5.87
N PHE A 6 9.78 -2.45 6.23
CA PHE A 6 8.48 -2.34 5.57
C PHE A 6 7.72 -1.06 5.96
N MET A 7 7.81 -0.61 7.22
CA MET A 7 7.31 0.70 7.64
C MET A 7 8.00 1.84 6.89
N ARG A 8 9.32 1.76 6.68
CA ARG A 8 10.05 2.75 5.86
C ARG A 8 9.63 2.72 4.40
N ALA A 9 9.32 1.54 3.85
CA ALA A 9 8.79 1.44 2.49
C ALA A 9 7.41 2.13 2.36
N ALA A 10 6.50 1.89 3.30
CA ALA A 10 5.20 2.57 3.36
C ALA A 10 5.35 4.10 3.48
N ALA A 11 6.23 4.59 4.36
CA ALA A 11 6.52 6.01 4.51
C ALA A 11 7.10 6.62 3.22
N ALA A 12 8.03 5.92 2.54
CA ALA A 12 8.60 6.39 1.28
C ALA A 12 7.55 6.47 0.15
N LEU A 13 6.55 5.58 0.14
CA LEU A 13 5.41 5.67 -0.78
C LEU A 13 4.55 6.92 -0.49
N ALA A 14 4.28 7.20 0.79
CA ALA A 14 3.55 8.39 1.21
C ALA A 14 4.25 9.69 0.76
N GLU A 15 5.57 9.80 1.02
CA GLU A 15 6.39 10.95 0.62
C GLU A 15 6.36 11.17 -0.90
N LYS A 16 6.53 10.09 -1.69
CA LYS A 16 6.46 10.15 -3.15
C LYS A 16 5.08 10.57 -3.65
N ASN A 17 4.00 10.10 -3.01
CA ASN A 17 2.64 10.43 -3.41
C ASN A 17 2.36 11.95 -3.30
N VAL A 18 2.84 12.57 -2.21
CA VAL A 18 2.75 14.02 -2.01
C VAL A 18 3.63 14.76 -3.02
N ALA A 19 4.88 14.32 -3.18
CA ALA A 19 5.82 14.95 -4.12
C ALA A 19 5.30 14.96 -5.56
N ASN A 20 4.56 13.91 -5.95
CA ASN A 20 3.96 13.78 -7.27
C ASN A 20 2.59 14.46 -7.39
N GLY A 21 2.00 14.92 -6.28
CA GLY A 21 0.65 15.53 -6.27
C GLY A 21 -0.47 14.54 -6.61
N THR A 22 -0.25 13.24 -6.45
CA THR A 22 -1.19 12.18 -6.86
C THR A 22 -2.20 11.79 -5.78
N GLY A 23 -2.04 12.29 -4.55
CA GLY A 23 -3.02 12.14 -3.47
C GLY A 23 -2.47 12.53 -2.09
N GLY A 24 -3.13 12.05 -1.03
CA GLY A 24 -2.75 12.36 0.36
C GLY A 24 -1.45 11.68 0.85
N PRO A 25 -0.90 12.10 2.01
CA PRO A 25 0.37 11.64 2.57
C PRO A 25 0.26 10.25 3.22
N PHE A 26 -0.25 9.26 2.50
CA PHE A 26 -0.43 7.90 3.00
C PHE A 26 0.08 6.87 1.99
N GLY A 27 0.83 5.90 2.49
CA GLY A 27 1.36 4.78 1.75
C GLY A 27 1.21 3.48 2.55
N ALA A 28 1.05 2.36 1.85
CA ALA A 28 0.92 1.04 2.47
C ALA A 28 1.58 -0.04 1.61
N VAL A 29 2.03 -1.10 2.26
CA VAL A 29 2.54 -2.31 1.59
C VAL A 29 1.94 -3.57 2.21
N ILE A 30 1.67 -4.57 1.37
CA ILE A 30 1.29 -5.93 1.79
C ILE A 30 2.51 -6.82 1.64
N VAL A 31 2.85 -7.54 2.70
CA VAL A 31 4.02 -8.41 2.77
C VAL A 31 3.59 -9.85 2.96
N ARG A 32 4.23 -10.79 2.25
CA ARG A 32 4.07 -12.23 2.44
C ARG A 32 5.44 -12.88 2.40
N ASP A 33 5.76 -13.70 3.40
CA ASP A 33 7.03 -14.41 3.50
C ASP A 33 8.28 -13.50 3.34
N GLY A 34 8.18 -12.25 3.84
CA GLY A 34 9.24 -11.24 3.76
C GLY A 34 9.36 -10.49 2.43
N GLU A 35 8.43 -10.71 1.49
CA GLU A 35 8.38 -10.03 0.19
C GLU A 35 7.18 -9.10 0.09
N ILE A 36 7.38 -7.92 -0.50
CA ILE A 36 6.27 -7.00 -0.82
C ILE A 36 5.51 -7.56 -2.04
N ILE A 37 4.23 -7.86 -1.82
CA ILE A 37 3.33 -8.40 -2.84
C ILE A 37 2.27 -7.39 -3.30
N GLY A 38 2.13 -6.25 -2.64
CA GLY A 38 1.31 -5.13 -3.08
C GLY A 38 1.76 -3.82 -2.44
N GLU A 39 1.62 -2.72 -3.17
CA GLU A 39 1.94 -1.36 -2.77
C GLU A 39 0.71 -0.47 -3.00
N GLY A 40 0.57 0.57 -2.18
CA GLY A 40 -0.58 1.46 -2.31
C GLY A 40 -0.25 2.85 -1.82
N THR A 41 -0.83 3.83 -2.50
CA THR A 41 -0.85 5.22 -2.06
C THR A 41 -2.29 5.72 -2.03
N ASN A 42 -2.56 6.74 -1.22
CA ASN A 42 -3.86 7.40 -1.26
C ASN A 42 -4.11 8.00 -2.65
N GLN A 43 -5.24 7.65 -3.27
CA GLN A 43 -5.63 8.12 -4.60
C GLN A 43 -7.05 8.72 -4.60
N VAL A 44 -7.60 9.06 -3.43
CA VAL A 44 -9.00 9.48 -3.28
C VAL A 44 -9.42 10.56 -4.28
N THR A 45 -8.63 11.62 -4.39
CA THR A 45 -8.94 12.76 -5.26
C THR A 45 -8.54 12.52 -6.70
N SER A 46 -7.48 11.77 -6.96
CA SER A 46 -6.97 11.52 -8.32
C SER A 46 -7.79 10.47 -9.07
N SER A 47 -8.35 9.48 -8.38
CA SER A 47 -9.23 8.46 -8.97
C SER A 47 -10.72 8.74 -8.75
N ASN A 48 -11.10 9.82 -8.05
CA ASN A 48 -12.47 10.13 -7.64
C ASN A 48 -13.19 8.93 -6.98
N ASP A 49 -12.44 8.18 -6.16
CA ASP A 49 -12.91 7.03 -5.39
C ASP A 49 -12.66 7.30 -3.90
N PRO A 50 -13.69 7.60 -3.09
CA PRO A 50 -13.51 7.89 -1.67
C PRO A 50 -12.96 6.71 -0.87
N THR A 51 -12.94 5.50 -1.45
CA THR A 51 -12.39 4.29 -0.82
C THR A 51 -10.93 4.03 -1.17
N ALA A 52 -10.33 4.78 -2.11
CA ALA A 52 -8.96 4.59 -2.58
C ALA A 52 -7.90 5.10 -1.58
N HIS A 53 -8.00 4.63 -0.34
CA HIS A 53 -6.98 4.76 0.70
C HIS A 53 -5.79 3.86 0.37
N ALA A 54 -4.62 4.18 0.92
CA ALA A 54 -3.38 3.46 0.61
C ALA A 54 -3.49 1.96 0.89
N GLU A 55 -4.09 1.59 2.03
CA GLU A 55 -4.31 0.20 2.44
C GLU A 55 -5.23 -0.53 1.46
N VAL A 56 -6.31 0.13 1.03
CA VAL A 56 -7.28 -0.45 0.09
C VAL A 56 -6.62 -0.67 -1.28
N VAL A 57 -5.82 0.28 -1.74
CA VAL A 57 -5.08 0.16 -3.01
C VAL A 57 -4.06 -0.98 -2.92
N ALA A 58 -3.28 -1.07 -1.84
CA ALA A 58 -2.30 -2.14 -1.64
C ALA A 58 -2.94 -3.54 -1.56
N ILE A 59 -4.09 -3.66 -0.88
CA ILE A 59 -4.88 -4.90 -0.83
C ILE A 59 -5.38 -5.27 -2.23
N ARG A 60 -5.95 -4.32 -2.98
CA ARG A 60 -6.43 -4.55 -4.35
C ARG A 60 -5.29 -5.04 -5.25
N GLU A 61 -4.10 -4.43 -5.16
CA GLU A 61 -2.93 -4.85 -5.93
C GLU A 61 -2.47 -6.27 -5.53
N ALA A 62 -2.30 -6.54 -4.23
CA ALA A 62 -1.85 -7.85 -3.73
C ALA A 62 -2.82 -8.98 -4.14
N CYS A 63 -4.12 -8.75 -3.99
CA CYS A 63 -5.17 -9.67 -4.42
C CYS A 63 -5.12 -9.91 -5.95
N SER A 64 -4.95 -8.85 -6.74
CA SER A 64 -4.83 -8.97 -8.20
C SER A 64 -3.58 -9.75 -8.61
N ARG A 65 -2.44 -9.54 -7.94
CA ARG A 65 -1.19 -10.25 -8.22
C ARG A 65 -1.28 -11.74 -7.87
N LEU A 66 -1.94 -12.07 -6.77
CA LEU A 66 -2.09 -13.45 -6.30
C LEU A 66 -3.29 -14.19 -6.92
N GLY A 67 -4.19 -13.49 -7.61
CA GLY A 67 -5.41 -14.08 -8.18
C GLY A 67 -6.38 -14.59 -7.10
N THR A 68 -6.42 -13.95 -5.93
CA THR A 68 -7.26 -14.35 -4.79
C THR A 68 -7.80 -13.12 -4.07
N PHE A 69 -8.93 -13.26 -3.37
CA PHE A 69 -9.44 -12.24 -2.45
C PHE A 69 -8.97 -12.46 -1.00
N ASN A 70 -8.31 -13.59 -0.72
CA ASN A 70 -7.85 -13.95 0.62
C ASN A 70 -6.34 -13.68 0.76
N LEU A 71 -5.97 -12.84 1.72
CA LEU A 71 -4.59 -12.49 2.07
C LEU A 71 -4.14 -13.13 3.40
N GLU A 72 -4.70 -14.28 3.78
CA GLU A 72 -4.23 -15.04 4.94
C GLU A 72 -2.72 -15.29 4.88
N GLY A 73 -2.05 -15.08 6.01
CA GLY A 73 -0.58 -15.17 6.12
C GLY A 73 0.17 -13.96 5.58
N CYS A 74 -0.52 -12.90 5.14
CA CYS A 74 0.09 -11.62 4.79
C CYS A 74 0.03 -10.64 5.96
N GLU A 75 0.96 -9.68 5.97
CA GLU A 75 1.03 -8.55 6.89
C GLU A 75 0.78 -7.25 6.14
N VAL A 76 0.16 -6.27 6.78
CA VAL A 76 0.01 -4.92 6.23
C VAL A 76 0.83 -3.93 7.05
N TYR A 77 1.58 -3.08 6.35
CA TYR A 77 2.31 -1.97 6.94
C TYR A 77 1.80 -0.67 6.32
N THR A 78 1.48 0.31 7.15
CA THR A 78 0.89 1.60 6.74
C THR A 78 1.64 2.75 7.43
N SER A 79 1.86 3.85 6.69
CA SER A 79 2.70 5.00 7.09
C SER A 79 2.09 5.89 8.17
#